data_AF-D2R8Z8-F1
#
_entry.id   AF-D2R8Z8-F1
#
_cell.length_a   1.000
_cell.length_b   1.000
_cell.length_c   1.000
_cell.angle_alpha   90.00
_cell.angle_beta   90.00
_cell.angle_gamma   90.00
#
_symmetry.space_group_name_H-M   'P 1'
#
loop_
_entity.id
_entity.type
_entity.pdbx_description
1 polymer ?
#
loop_
_entity_poly.entity_id
_entity_poly.type
_entity_poly.pdbx_seq_one_letter_code
_entity_poly.pdbx_strand_id
1 'polypeptide(L)' 'MTNSYQNDVKNERRYVTLREASELYPLSEMTFRRLASAGKITLYRPTPGKLFLSVDEIESHFRTSAGARGKKCPAS' A
#
# COMPACT_ATOMS: atom_id res chain seq x y z
N MET A 1 -32.95 19.95 -16.52
CA MET A 1 -32.17 19.94 -15.27
C MET A 1 -31.10 18.86 -15.40
N THR A 2 -29.91 19.24 -15.86
CA THR A 2 -28.77 18.32 -16.08
C THR A 2 -28.02 18.15 -14.76
N ASN A 3 -28.14 16.95 -14.18
CA ASN A 3 -27.50 16.59 -12.92
C ASN A 3 -26.02 16.30 -13.18
N SER A 4 -25.19 17.34 -13.18
CA SER A 4 -23.73 17.23 -13.20
C SER A 4 -23.25 16.78 -11.81
N TYR A 5 -23.35 15.48 -11.54
CA TYR A 5 -22.56 14.85 -10.48
C TYR A 5 -21.09 14.82 -10.94
N GLN A 6 -20.42 15.96 -10.79
CA GLN A 6 -18.99 16.00 -10.51
C GLN A 6 -18.79 15.23 -9.20
N ASN A 7 -18.47 13.94 -9.30
CA ASN A 7 -17.86 13.23 -8.20
C ASN A 7 -16.40 12.97 -8.60
N ASP A 8 -15.57 13.92 -8.19
CA ASP A 8 -14.13 13.85 -8.05
C ASP A 8 -13.69 12.64 -7.20
N VAL A 9 -13.86 11.42 -7.73
CA VAL A 9 -13.29 10.19 -7.14
C VAL A 9 -12.41 9.50 -8.17
N LYS A 10 -11.62 10.29 -8.91
CA LYS A 10 -10.40 9.80 -9.59
C LYS A 10 -9.24 9.61 -8.60
N ASN A 11 -9.57 9.08 -7.43
CA ASN A 11 -8.63 8.59 -6.45
C ASN A 11 -9.33 7.45 -5.71
N GLU A 12 -9.77 6.44 -6.47
CA GLU A 12 -10.12 5.13 -5.90
C GLU A 12 -8.89 4.68 -5.12
N ARG A 13 -8.87 4.91 -3.80
CA ARG A 13 -7.91 4.30 -2.90
C ARG A 13 -8.07 2.80 -3.10
N ARG A 14 -7.18 2.21 -3.90
CA ARG A 14 -7.26 0.79 -4.26
C ARG A 14 -6.90 0.01 -3.01
N TYR A 15 -7.91 -0.52 -2.34
CA TYR A 15 -7.74 -1.43 -1.22
C TYR A 15 -7.76 -2.85 -1.78
N VAL A 16 -6.70 -3.60 -1.49
CA VAL A 16 -6.54 -5.00 -1.94
C VAL A 16 -6.37 -5.90 -0.73
N THR A 17 -6.84 -7.13 -0.83
CA THR A 17 -6.58 -8.16 0.19
C THR A 17 -5.12 -8.56 0.21
N LEU A 18 -4.69 -9.26 1.27
CA LEU A 18 -3.33 -9.83 1.34
C LEU A 18 -3.03 -10.75 0.15
N ARG A 19 -4.02 -11.53 -0.28
CA ARG A 19 -3.90 -12.44 -1.40
C ARG A 19 -3.71 -11.68 -2.72
N GLU A 20 -4.57 -10.71 -3.00
CA GLU A 20 -4.44 -9.87 -4.20
C GLU A 20 -3.11 -9.10 -4.20
N ALA A 21 -2.68 -8.58 -3.05
CA ALA A 21 -1.36 -7.95 -2.94
C ALA A 21 -0.21 -8.91 -3.27
N SER A 22 -0.31 -10.19 -2.88
CA SER A 22 0.70 -11.21 -3.22
C SER A 22 0.68 -11.65 -4.69
N GLU A 23 -0.45 -11.44 -5.38
CA GLU A 23 -0.56 -11.67 -6.82
C GLU A 23 -0.02 -10.47 -7.62
N LEU A 24 -0.22 -9.25 -7.11
CA LEU A 24 0.25 -7.99 -7.73
C LEU A 24 1.74 -7.72 -7.52
N TYR A 25 2.26 -8.09 -6.35
CA TYR A 25 3.65 -7.88 -5.97
C TYR A 25 4.32 -9.22 -5.70
N PRO A 26 5.61 -9.40 -6.07
CA PRO A 26 6.35 -10.65 -5.85
C PRO A 26 6.75 -10.83 -4.37
N LEU A 27 5.80 -10.66 -3.45
CA LEU A 27 5.94 -10.83 -2.01
C LEU A 27 4.88 -11.80 -1.49
N SER A 28 5.26 -12.63 -0.52
CA SER A 28 4.29 -13.50 0.15
C SER A 28 3.36 -12.72 1.08
N GLU A 29 2.17 -13.26 1.33
CA GLU A 29 1.24 -12.72 2.34
C GLU A 29 1.90 -12.56 3.72
N MET A 30 2.81 -13.47 4.08
CA MET A 30 3.55 -13.40 5.33
C MET A 30 4.46 -12.17 5.39
N THR A 31 5.07 -11.78 4.27
CA THR A 31 5.88 -10.56 4.20
C THR A 31 5.02 -9.32 4.41
N PHE A 32 3.84 -9.25 3.79
CA PHE A 32 2.91 -8.14 4.03
C PHE A 32 2.46 -8.06 5.49
N ARG A 33 2.16 -9.21 6.12
CA ARG A 33 1.87 -9.26 7.56
C ARG A 33 3.03 -8.75 8.41
N ARG A 34 4.28 -9.13 8.09
CA ARG A 34 5.47 -8.63 8.78
C ARG A 34 5.65 -7.12 8.62
N LEU A 35 5.45 -6.60 7.41
CA LEU A 35 5.51 -5.16 7.14
C LEU A 35 4.46 -4.40 7.95
N ALA A 36 3.25 -4.95 8.05
CA ALA A 36 2.19 -4.37 8.86
C ALA A 36 2.52 -4.41 10.36
N SER A 37 2.99 -5.56 10.88
CA SER A 37 3.44 -5.67 12.27
C SER A 37 4.62 -4.74 12.60
N ALA A 38 5.46 -4.42 11.62
CA ALA A 38 6.56 -3.47 11.75
C ALA A 38 6.12 -2.00 11.58
N GLY A 39 4.83 -1.73 11.39
CA GLY A 39 4.29 -0.38 11.19
C GLY A 39 4.71 0.27 9.87
N LYS A 40 5.11 -0.52 8.86
CA LYS A 40 5.55 -0.01 7.55
C LYS A 40 4.41 0.21 6.57
N ILE A 41 3.32 -0.55 6.73
CA ILE A 41 2.08 -0.46 5.95
C ILE A 41 0.90 -0.67 6.90
N THR A 42 -0.26 -0.11 6.56
CA THR A 42 -1.46 -0.22 7.40
C THR A 42 -2.38 -1.33 6.92
N LEU A 43 -2.83 -2.19 7.83
CA LEU A 43 -3.90 -3.15 7.57
C LEU A 43 -5.25 -2.55 7.96
N TYR A 44 -6.14 -2.45 6.98
CA TYR A 44 -7.50 -2.00 7.18
C TYR A 44 -8.43 -3.19 7.37
N ARG A 45 -9.37 -3.07 8.31
CA ARG A 45 -10.43 -4.05 8.55
C ARG A 45 -11.81 -3.38 8.36
N PRO A 46 -12.22 -3.09 7.12
CA PRO A 46 -13.55 -2.54 6.83
C PRO A 46 -14.67 -3.56 7.07
N THR A 47 -14.36 -4.87 7.01
CA THR A 47 -15.30 -5.95 7.28
C THR A 47 -14.70 -6.92 8.29
N PRO A 48 -15.47 -7.42 9.28
CA PRO A 48 -14.99 -8.44 10.20
C PRO A 48 -14.43 -9.66 9.45
N GLY A 49 -13.24 -10.10 9.83
CA GLY A 49 -12.59 -11.28 9.25
C GLY A 49 -11.80 -11.06 7.96
N LYS A 50 -11.87 -9.89 7.31
CA LYS A 50 -11.07 -9.57 6.12
C LYS A 50 -10.06 -8.45 6.40
N LEU A 51 -8.85 -8.63 5.88
CA LEU A 51 -7.76 -7.65 5.98
C LEU A 51 -7.45 -7.10 4.59
N PHE A 52 -7.37 -5.78 4.51
CA PHE A 52 -7.09 -5.05 3.29
C PHE A 52 -5.85 -4.17 3.49
N LEU A 53 -5.20 -3.88 2.39
CA LEU A 53 -4.00 -3.06 2.28
C LEU A 53 -4.27 -1.95 1.27
N SER A 54 -3.76 -0.76 1.53
CA SER A 54 -3.75 0.29 0.52
C SER A 54 -2.60 0.04 -0.47
N VAL A 55 -2.93 -0.05 -1.75
CA VAL A 55 -1.94 -0.12 -2.85
C VAL A 55 -0.99 1.08 -2.79
N ASP A 56 -1.50 2.28 -2.55
CA ASP A 56 -0.69 3.50 -2.48
C ASP A 56 0.35 3.45 -1.36
N GLU A 57 0.00 2.91 -0.18
CA GLU A 57 0.96 2.73 0.92
C GLU A 57 2.04 1.70 0.56
N ILE A 58 1.66 0.60 -0.11
CA ILE A 58 2.60 -0.42 -0.58
C ILE A 58 3.58 0.20 -1.57
N GLU A 59 3.08 0.91 -2.59
CA GLU A 59 3.92 1.55 -3.60
C GLU A 59 4.82 2.64 -3.01
N SER A 60 4.28 3.45 -2.09
CA SER A 60 5.05 4.47 -1.37
C SER A 60 6.19 3.85 -0.56
N HIS A 61 5.93 2.73 0.13
CA HIS A 61 6.95 1.99 0.87
C HIS A 61 8.06 1.48 -0.05
N PHE A 62 7.70 0.87 -1.19
CA PHE A 62 8.69 0.38 -2.15
C PHE A 62 9.49 1.50 -2.80
N ARG A 63 8.84 2.60 -3.19
CA ARG A 63 9.52 3.78 -3.76
C ARG A 63 10.52 4.36 -2.79
N THR A 64 10.15 4.49 -1.52
CA THR A 64 11.03 5.01 -0.46
C THR A 64 12.20 4.06 -0.19
N SER A 65 11.94 2.75 -0.18
CA SER A 65 12.97 1.72 0.06
C SER A 65 13.97 1.61 -1.10
N ALA A 66 13.52 1.78 -2.34
CA ALA A 66 14.38 1.80 -3.52
C ALA A 66 15.26 3.06 -3.57
N GLY A 67 14.72 4.22 -3.18
CA GLY A 67 15.48 5.48 -3.13
C GLY A 67 16.51 5.57 -2.00
N ALA A 68 16.31 4.84 -0.90
CA ALA A 68 17.18 4.90 0.28
C ALA A 68 18.57 4.28 0.08
N ARG A 69 18.78 3.45 -0.96
CA ARG A 69 20.10 2.85 -1.27
C ARG A 69 21.08 3.80 -1.97
N GLY A 70 20.67 5.01 -2.33
CA GLY A 70 21.49 5.98 -3.07
C GLY A 70 22.28 6.98 -2.23
N LYS A 71 21.94 7.20 -0.95
CA LYS A 71 22.70 8.12 -0.10
C LYS A 71 23.84 7.38 0.59
N LYS A 72 24.96 7.23 -0.12
CA LYS A 72 26.27 7.13 0.52
C LYS A 72 26.36 8.32 1.48
N CYS A 73 26.47 8.05 2.78
CA CYS A 73 26.90 9.05 3.75
C CYS A 73 28.22 9.65 3.22
N PRO A 74 28.38 10.98 3.14
CA PRO A 74 29.70 11.53 2.94
C PRO A 74 30.53 11.13 4.16
N ALA A 75 31.58 10.33 3.94
CA ALA A 75 32.59 10.08 4.94
C ALA A 75 33.17 11.45 5.33
N SER A 76 32.90 11.87 6.56
CA SER A 76 33.61 12.96 7.21
C SER A 76 34.97 12.48 7.67
#